data_AF-A0A1Q7ABC0-F1
#
_entry.id   AF-A0A1Q7ABC0-F1
#
_cell.length_a   1.000
_cell.length_b   1.000
_cell.length_c   1.000
_cell.angle_alpha   90.00
_cell.angle_beta   90.00
_cell.angle_gamma   90.00
#
_symmetry.space_group_name_H-M   'P 1'
#
loop_
_entity.id
_entity.type
_entity.pdbx_description
1 polymer ?
#
loop_
_entity_poly.entity_id
_entity_poly.type
_entity_poly.pdbx_seq_one_letter_code
_entity_poly.pdbx_strand_id
1 'polypeptide(L)'
;MTLFSVTLFLSCGGDRSRSPTCGMAQLIGPSLIQDRLRRLPFVLTEAPRGLPGTLPVRVVGTPQQSTVLVTYTKGALTMEYQGAGFPASSVSDTTTYAVLVVDDSTQRAQGVLIYESHRPPEGYPSIGSLTGQDRTMPGYGVRVDWAGVSNPKCPLLGTPAAPPSSAQ
;
A
#
# COMPACT_ATOMS: atom_id res chain seq x y z
N MET A 1 2.05 -29.46 -54.31
CA MET A 1 1.19 -28.43 -53.68
C MET A 1 1.63 -28.32 -52.23
N THR A 2 2.44 -27.32 -51.93
CA THR A 2 3.15 -27.18 -50.64
C THR A 2 2.33 -26.29 -49.70
N LEU A 3 2.13 -26.77 -48.48
CA LEU A 3 1.37 -26.13 -47.41
C LEU A 3 1.97 -24.78 -47.00
N PHE A 4 1.10 -23.81 -46.71
CA PHE A 4 1.43 -22.62 -45.93
C PHE A 4 0.45 -22.51 -44.75
N SER A 5 0.82 -23.13 -43.63
CA SER A 5 0.15 -22.92 -42.34
C SER A 5 0.62 -21.59 -41.76
N VAL A 6 -0.24 -20.58 -41.80
CA VAL A 6 -0.02 -19.29 -41.15
C VAL A 6 -0.29 -19.45 -39.65
N THR A 7 0.77 -19.61 -38.87
CA THR A 7 0.70 -19.58 -37.41
C THR A 7 0.71 -18.12 -36.93
N LEU A 8 -0.49 -17.56 -36.70
CA LEU A 8 -0.65 -16.26 -36.04
C LEU A 8 -0.33 -16.40 -34.55
N PHE A 9 0.93 -16.25 -34.18
CA PHE A 9 1.31 -15.97 -32.79
C PHE A 9 0.91 -14.54 -32.43
N LEU A 10 -0.33 -14.37 -31.94
CA LEU A 10 -0.74 -13.18 -31.21
C LEU A 10 0.00 -13.15 -29.86
N SER A 11 1.22 -12.64 -29.88
CA SER A 11 1.95 -12.22 -28.68
C SER A 11 1.26 -10.99 -28.09
N CYS A 12 0.19 -11.21 -27.32
CA CYS A 12 -0.35 -10.21 -26.39
C CYS A 12 0.67 -9.99 -25.27
N GLY A 13 1.58 -9.04 -25.46
CA GLY A 13 2.34 -8.40 -24.39
C GLY A 13 1.41 -7.54 -23.54
N GLY A 14 0.46 -8.17 -22.85
CA GLY A 14 -0.41 -7.50 -21.89
C GLY A 14 0.38 -7.26 -20.61
N ASP A 15 0.46 -5.99 -20.21
CA ASP A 15 0.95 -5.55 -18.90
C ASP A 15 0.38 -6.47 -17.81
N ARG A 16 1.23 -7.35 -17.23
CA ARG A 16 0.78 -8.45 -16.34
C ARG A 16 0.01 -7.93 -15.12
N SER A 17 0.21 -6.66 -14.79
CA SER A 17 -0.52 -5.88 -13.79
C SER A 17 -2.03 -5.79 -14.05
N ARG A 18 -2.50 -6.01 -15.29
CA ARG A 18 -3.91 -5.95 -15.70
C ARG A 18 -4.56 -7.31 -15.91
N SER A 19 -3.97 -8.37 -15.37
CA SER A 19 -4.58 -9.70 -15.40
C SER A 19 -5.69 -9.85 -14.33
N PRO A 20 -6.74 -10.67 -14.57
CA PRO A 20 -7.78 -10.93 -13.57
C PRO A 20 -7.22 -11.46 -12.24
N THR A 21 -6.13 -12.23 -12.30
CA THR A 21 -5.43 -12.77 -11.13
C THR A 21 -4.77 -11.66 -10.31
N CYS A 22 -4.12 -10.68 -10.95
CA CYS A 22 -3.59 -9.52 -10.23
C CYS A 22 -4.69 -8.61 -9.68
N GLY A 23 -5.81 -8.45 -10.39
CA GLY A 23 -6.98 -7.74 -9.87
C GLY A 23 -7.51 -8.35 -8.56
N MET A 24 -7.65 -9.68 -8.51
CA MET A 24 -8.06 -10.36 -7.28
C MET A 24 -7.02 -10.24 -6.15
N ALA A 25 -5.73 -10.44 -6.47
CA ALA A 25 -4.66 -10.30 -5.48
C ALA A 25 -4.65 -8.90 -4.84
N GLN A 26 -4.91 -7.87 -5.66
CA GLN A 26 -4.98 -6.47 -5.23
C GLN A 26 -6.17 -6.15 -4.31
N LEU A 27 -7.18 -7.03 -4.22
CA LEU A 27 -8.33 -6.92 -3.31
C LEU A 27 -8.16 -7.79 -2.06
N ILE A 28 -7.67 -9.02 -2.23
CA ILE A 28 -7.51 -9.98 -1.12
C ILE A 28 -6.49 -9.46 -0.10
N GLY A 29 -5.34 -8.97 -0.56
CA GLY A 29 -4.28 -8.46 0.33
C GLY A 29 -4.79 -7.38 1.30
N PRO A 30 -5.41 -6.28 0.81
CA PRO A 30 -5.98 -5.26 1.67
C PRO A 30 -7.07 -5.78 2.60
N SER A 31 -7.91 -6.71 2.18
CA SER A 31 -8.92 -7.31 3.06
C SER A 31 -8.30 -8.11 4.20
N LEU A 32 -7.26 -8.90 3.94
CA LEU A 32 -6.52 -9.64 4.97
C LEU A 32 -5.82 -8.71 5.95
N ILE A 33 -5.19 -7.64 5.45
CA ILE A 33 -4.56 -6.62 6.28
C ILE A 33 -5.60 -5.90 7.16
N GLN A 34 -6.77 -5.60 6.59
CA GLN A 34 -7.87 -4.98 7.34
C GLN A 34 -8.45 -5.93 8.40
N ASP A 35 -8.59 -7.23 8.12
CA ASP A 35 -8.95 -8.23 9.13
C ASP A 35 -7.91 -8.29 10.25
N ARG A 36 -6.62 -8.21 9.90
CA ARG A 36 -5.53 -8.17 10.88
C ARG A 36 -5.61 -6.95 11.78
N LEU A 37 -5.89 -5.79 11.19
CA LEU A 37 -6.03 -4.54 11.93
C LEU A 37 -7.15 -4.64 12.97
N ARG A 38 -8.19 -5.45 12.76
CA ARG A 38 -9.26 -5.66 13.76
C ARG A 38 -8.84 -6.50 14.96
N ARG A 39 -7.65 -7.09 14.94
CA ARG A 39 -7.13 -7.98 16.00
C ARG A 39 -6.00 -7.27 16.76
N LEU A 40 -6.30 -6.78 17.96
CA LEU A 40 -5.42 -5.93 18.77
C LEU A 40 -3.96 -6.42 18.90
N PRO A 41 -3.63 -7.72 19.08
CA PRO A 41 -2.23 -8.16 19.20
C PRO A 41 -1.34 -7.84 18.00
N PHE A 42 -1.94 -7.57 16.84
CA PHE A 42 -1.23 -7.29 15.59
C PHE A 42 -1.15 -5.81 15.28
N VAL A 43 -1.89 -4.99 16.03
CA VAL A 43 -1.87 -3.54 15.87
C VAL A 43 -0.59 -3.00 16.50
N LEU A 44 0.02 -2.02 15.85
CA LEU A 44 1.16 -1.29 16.39
C LEU A 44 0.64 -0.21 17.34
N THR A 45 1.24 -0.13 18.52
CA THR A 45 0.97 0.95 19.48
C THR A 45 1.87 2.17 19.24
N GLU A 46 3.00 1.97 18.56
CA GLU A 46 3.96 3.01 18.21
C GLU A 46 4.48 2.76 16.80
N ALA A 47 4.89 3.84 16.11
CA ALA A 47 5.55 3.72 14.82
C ALA A 47 6.93 3.04 14.98
N PRO A 48 7.33 2.12 14.08
CA PRO A 48 8.68 1.59 14.07
C PRO A 48 9.71 2.71 13.93
N ARG A 49 10.86 2.55 14.57
CA ARG A 49 11.98 3.47 14.40
C ARG A 49 12.75 3.16 13.12
N GLY A 50 13.39 4.18 12.55
CA GLY A 50 14.23 3.99 11.36
C GLY A 50 13.45 3.63 10.11
N LEU A 51 12.19 4.10 9.99
CA LEU A 51 11.47 4.00 8.73
C LEU A 51 12.27 4.66 7.60
N PRO A 52 12.26 4.10 6.38
CA PRO A 52 12.83 4.76 5.21
C PRO A 52 12.22 6.14 5.01
N GLY A 53 13.00 7.10 4.51
CA GLY A 53 12.52 8.47 4.25
C GLY A 53 11.37 8.54 3.23
N THR A 54 11.18 7.50 2.42
CA THR A 54 10.01 7.33 1.57
C THR A 54 9.47 5.91 1.64
N LEU A 55 8.16 5.76 1.59
CA LEU A 55 7.49 4.45 1.54
C LEU A 55 6.50 4.41 0.37
N PRO A 56 6.31 3.26 -0.28
CA PRO A 56 5.25 3.12 -1.26
C PRO A 56 3.89 3.23 -0.58
N VAL A 57 2.94 3.86 -1.25
CA VAL A 57 1.55 4.02 -0.79
C VAL A 57 0.57 3.67 -1.89
N ARG A 58 -0.57 3.12 -1.50
CA ARG A 58 -1.67 2.83 -2.40
C ARG A 58 -3.01 3.11 -1.75
N VAL A 59 -3.94 3.70 -2.50
CA VAL A 59 -5.35 3.78 -2.12
C VAL A 59 -6.03 2.46 -2.48
N VAL A 60 -6.64 1.80 -1.50
CA VAL A 60 -7.32 0.52 -1.69
C VAL A 60 -8.50 0.70 -2.65
N GLY A 61 -8.69 -0.26 -3.56
CA GLY A 61 -9.70 -0.17 -4.62
C GLY A 61 -9.24 0.61 -5.85
N THR A 62 -8.08 1.28 -5.80
CA THR A 62 -7.47 1.93 -6.96
C THR A 62 -6.24 1.16 -7.45
N PRO A 63 -5.95 1.15 -8.76
CA PRO A 63 -4.72 0.56 -9.29
C PRO A 63 -3.52 1.51 -9.16
N GLN A 64 -3.75 2.78 -8.87
CA GLN A 64 -2.72 3.80 -8.80
C GLN A 64 -1.85 3.65 -7.54
N GLN A 65 -0.55 3.82 -7.72
CA GLN A 65 0.44 3.78 -6.66
C GLN A 65 1.15 5.12 -6.59
N SER A 66 1.66 5.43 -5.41
CA SER A 66 2.51 6.57 -5.19
C SER A 66 3.51 6.30 -4.06
N THR A 67 4.10 7.36 -3.54
CA THR A 67 4.95 7.33 -2.35
C THR A 67 4.45 8.30 -1.29
N VAL A 68 4.74 8.01 -0.03
CA VAL A 68 4.71 8.99 1.05
C VAL A 68 6.13 9.39 1.43
N LEU A 69 6.34 10.67 1.72
CA LEU A 69 7.51 11.14 2.45
C LEU A 69 7.28 10.83 3.94
N VAL A 70 8.26 10.21 4.59
CA VAL A 70 8.20 9.85 6.01
C VAL A 70 8.99 10.86 6.81
N THR A 71 8.35 11.46 7.79
CA THR A 71 8.93 12.44 8.71
C THR A 71 8.45 12.16 10.14
N TYR A 72 9.00 12.91 11.10
CA TYR A 72 8.56 12.85 12.49
C TYR A 72 8.37 14.26 13.03
N THR A 73 7.21 14.53 13.63
CA THR A 73 6.89 15.81 14.25
C THR A 73 6.60 15.59 15.72
N LYS A 74 7.40 16.20 16.61
CA LYS A 74 7.29 16.02 18.07
C LYS A 74 7.28 14.54 18.51
N GLY A 75 8.01 13.69 17.78
CA GLY A 75 8.10 12.25 18.06
C GLY A 75 6.99 11.38 17.45
N ALA A 76 5.94 11.98 16.87
CA ALA A 76 4.90 11.24 16.17
C ALA A 76 5.24 11.06 14.68
N LEU A 77 4.84 9.93 14.09
CA LEU A 77 5.01 9.67 12.66
C LEU A 77 4.11 10.63 11.85
N THR A 78 4.72 11.34 10.90
CA THR A 78 4.01 12.17 9.94
C THR A 78 4.37 11.73 8.53
N MET A 79 3.36 11.48 7.70
CA MET A 79 3.53 11.02 6.33
C MET A 79 2.89 12.01 5.36
N GLU A 80 3.57 12.34 4.28
CA GLU A 80 3.05 13.24 3.25
C GLU A 80 2.92 12.52 1.92
N TYR A 81 1.69 12.36 1.43
CA TYR A 81 1.40 11.73 0.15
C TYR A 81 1.95 12.58 -1.01
N GLN A 82 2.71 11.94 -1.89
CA GLN A 82 3.33 12.58 -3.05
C GLN A 82 2.52 12.32 -4.32
N GLY A 83 2.55 13.25 -5.28
CA GLY A 83 1.95 13.07 -6.60
C GLY A 83 0.41 13.01 -6.62
N ALA A 84 -0.13 12.50 -7.73
CA ALA A 84 -1.57 12.39 -7.94
C ALA A 84 -2.19 11.15 -7.24
N GLY A 85 -3.51 11.09 -7.18
CA GLY A 85 -4.25 9.91 -6.69
C GLY A 85 -4.56 9.90 -5.19
N PHE A 86 -4.21 10.99 -4.49
CA PHE A 86 -4.69 11.19 -3.12
C PHE A 86 -6.22 11.39 -3.12
N PRO A 87 -6.98 10.69 -2.25
CA PRO A 87 -8.43 10.69 -2.29
C PRO A 87 -9.04 11.89 -1.54
N ALA A 88 -8.64 13.13 -1.90
CA ALA A 88 -9.00 14.34 -1.13
C ALA A 88 -10.51 14.56 -0.97
N SER A 89 -11.30 14.19 -1.97
CA SER A 89 -12.76 14.38 -1.97
C SER A 89 -13.51 13.46 -1.02
N SER A 90 -12.91 12.36 -0.58
CA SER A 90 -13.53 11.37 0.31
C SER A 90 -12.93 11.34 1.71
N VAL A 91 -11.88 12.15 1.97
CA VAL A 91 -11.31 12.27 3.32
C VAL A 91 -12.36 12.79 4.29
N SER A 92 -12.68 11.95 5.27
CA SER A 92 -13.65 12.24 6.32
C SER A 92 -13.18 11.68 7.66
N ASP A 93 -13.68 12.28 8.74
CA ASP A 93 -13.35 11.93 10.11
C ASP A 93 -13.85 10.56 10.58
N THR A 94 -14.61 9.86 9.75
CA THR A 94 -15.17 8.55 10.08
C THR A 94 -14.87 7.47 9.05
N THR A 95 -14.45 7.83 7.84
CA THR A 95 -14.40 6.90 6.70
C THR A 95 -13.07 6.84 5.96
N THR A 96 -12.01 7.50 6.46
CA THR A 96 -10.70 7.45 5.80
C THR A 96 -9.56 7.33 6.81
N TYR A 97 -8.63 6.44 6.55
CA TYR A 97 -7.43 6.23 7.37
C TYR A 97 -6.30 5.59 6.58
N ALA A 98 -5.07 5.82 7.05
CA ALA A 98 -3.88 5.17 6.54
C ALA A 98 -3.46 4.00 7.45
N VAL A 99 -2.84 2.99 6.85
CA VAL A 99 -2.31 1.81 7.56
C VAL A 99 -0.88 1.58 7.12
N LEU A 100 0.08 1.76 8.03
CA LEU A 100 1.46 1.31 7.87
C LEU A 100 1.50 -0.21 8.03
N VAL A 101 1.94 -0.90 6.99
CA VAL A 101 2.04 -2.36 6.97
C VAL A 101 3.48 -2.74 7.29
N VAL A 102 3.67 -3.51 8.36
CA VAL A 102 4.97 -4.03 8.78
C VAL A 102 4.95 -5.55 8.64
N ASP A 103 5.98 -6.07 8.00
CA ASP A 103 6.21 -7.51 7.93
C ASP A 103 6.71 -8.02 9.28
N ASP A 104 5.96 -8.94 9.88
CA ASP A 104 6.26 -9.51 11.20
C ASP A 104 7.55 -10.33 11.20
N SER A 105 7.89 -10.95 10.06
CA SER A 105 9.09 -11.79 9.96
C SER A 105 10.39 -10.98 9.93
N THR A 106 10.38 -9.83 9.25
CA THR A 106 11.56 -8.98 9.06
C THR A 106 11.55 -7.71 9.90
N GLN A 107 10.43 -7.39 10.54
CA GLN A 107 10.16 -6.12 11.22
C GLN A 107 10.36 -4.90 10.30
N ARG A 108 10.24 -5.08 8.98
CA ARG A 108 10.38 -4.00 7.99
C ARG A 108 9.03 -3.45 7.59
N ALA A 109 8.95 -2.12 7.47
CA ALA A 109 7.82 -1.46 6.84
C ALA A 109 7.79 -1.79 5.34
N GLN A 110 6.67 -2.34 4.89
CA GLN A 110 6.43 -2.68 3.49
C GLN A 110 5.85 -1.50 2.72
N GLY A 111 5.03 -0.68 3.39
CA GLY A 111 4.49 0.57 2.88
C GLY A 111 3.15 0.91 3.53
N VAL A 112 2.37 1.74 2.85
CA VAL A 112 1.13 2.32 3.40
C VAL A 112 -0.06 2.00 2.52
N LEU A 113 -1.17 1.62 3.14
CA LEU A 113 -2.48 1.51 2.47
C LEU A 113 -3.42 2.59 2.98
N ILE A 114 -4.14 3.24 2.07
CA ILE A 114 -5.20 4.18 2.41
C ILE A 114 -6.55 3.47 2.19
N TYR A 115 -7.35 3.38 3.24
CA TYR A 115 -8.68 2.78 3.19
C TYR A 115 -9.75 3.87 3.21
N GLU A 116 -10.73 3.73 2.32
CA GLU A 116 -11.97 4.50 2.30
C GLU A 116 -13.10 3.64 2.88
N SER A 117 -13.03 3.39 4.19
CA SER A 117 -13.99 2.58 4.95
C SER A 117 -14.09 3.09 6.39
N HIS A 118 -15.05 2.60 7.18
CA HIS A 118 -15.15 2.99 8.58
C HIS A 118 -13.81 2.83 9.31
N ARG A 119 -13.39 3.91 9.98
CA ARG A 119 -12.18 3.93 10.79
C ARG A 119 -12.26 2.87 11.89
N PRO A 120 -11.11 2.36 12.36
CA PRO A 120 -11.06 1.69 13.65
C PRO A 120 -11.76 2.53 14.74
N PRO A 121 -12.44 1.90 15.71
CA PRO A 121 -13.19 2.61 16.74
C PRO A 121 -12.28 3.51 17.59
N GLU A 122 -12.87 4.47 18.30
CA GLU A 122 -12.13 5.31 19.23
C GLU A 122 -11.33 4.50 20.25
N GLY A 123 -10.14 4.98 20.60
CA GLY A 123 -9.19 4.27 21.46
C GLY A 123 -8.27 3.29 20.73
N TYR A 124 -8.47 3.04 19.42
CA TYR A 124 -7.45 2.34 18.62
C TYR A 124 -6.14 3.13 18.61
N PRO A 125 -4.98 2.48 18.76
CA PRO A 125 -3.71 3.16 18.82
C PRO A 125 -3.35 3.75 17.45
N SER A 126 -3.48 5.07 17.33
CA SER A 126 -2.92 5.82 16.22
C SER A 126 -1.41 5.94 16.42
N ILE A 127 -0.65 5.68 15.36
CA ILE A 127 0.81 5.81 15.36
C ILE A 127 1.28 7.11 14.70
N GLY A 128 0.37 7.87 14.10
CA GLY A 128 0.72 9.08 13.35
C GLY A 128 -0.41 9.62 12.49
N SER A 129 -0.03 10.39 11.47
CA SER A 129 -0.95 10.94 10.48
C SER A 129 -0.39 10.83 9.07
N LEU A 130 -1.31 10.85 8.10
CA LEU A 130 -1.00 11.00 6.68
C LEU A 130 -1.71 12.23 6.13
N THR A 131 -0.96 13.12 5.49
CA THR A 131 -1.45 14.36 4.88
C THR A 131 -1.25 14.33 3.37
N GLY A 132 -2.20 14.89 2.63
CA GLY A 132 -2.10 15.11 1.19
C GLY A 132 -3.18 16.10 0.75
N GLN A 133 -2.86 16.97 -0.21
CA GLN A 133 -3.79 17.99 -0.73
C GLN A 133 -4.56 18.73 0.40
N ASP A 134 -3.84 19.21 1.42
CA ASP A 134 -4.37 19.91 2.60
C ASP A 134 -5.40 19.14 3.44
N ARG A 135 -5.53 17.83 3.25
CA ARG A 135 -6.34 16.93 4.08
C ARG A 135 -5.45 16.01 4.89
N THR A 136 -5.86 15.74 6.12
CA THR A 136 -5.14 14.85 7.03
C THR A 136 -6.04 13.72 7.51
N MET A 137 -5.50 12.52 7.61
CA MET A 137 -6.16 11.33 8.16
C MET A 137 -5.28 10.65 9.21
N PRO A 138 -5.86 9.92 10.17
CA PRO A 138 -5.09 9.16 11.14
C PRO A 138 -4.34 8.00 10.47
N GLY A 139 -3.16 7.71 10.99
CA GLY A 139 -2.34 6.57 10.59
C GLY A 139 -2.33 5.50 11.68
N TYR A 140 -2.70 4.28 11.32
CA TYR A 140 -2.58 3.09 12.15
C TYR A 140 -1.43 2.22 11.67
N GLY A 141 -0.99 1.28 12.49
CA GLY A 141 0.02 0.30 12.10
C GLY A 141 -0.43 -1.12 12.36
N VAL A 142 0.00 -2.05 11.50
CA VAL A 142 -0.32 -3.47 11.66
C VAL A 142 0.84 -4.37 11.24
N ARG A 143 1.05 -5.44 12.01
CA ARG A 143 1.96 -6.54 11.72
C ARG A 143 1.26 -7.62 10.92
N VAL A 144 1.85 -8.03 9.80
CA VAL A 144 1.34 -9.09 8.93
C VAL A 144 2.47 -10.03 8.53
N ASP A 145 2.13 -11.27 8.21
CA ASP A 145 3.00 -12.09 7.38
C ASP A 145 2.91 -11.57 5.94
N TRP A 146 3.96 -10.87 5.48
CA TRP A 146 3.92 -10.21 4.18
C TRP A 146 3.75 -11.19 3.01
N ALA A 147 4.38 -12.36 3.10
CA ALA A 147 4.28 -13.40 2.08
C ALA A 147 2.84 -13.95 1.96
N GLY A 148 2.07 -13.90 3.05
CA GLY A 148 0.67 -14.30 3.08
C GLY A 148 -0.32 -13.26 2.53
N VAL A 149 0.07 -11.98 2.44
CA VAL A 149 -0.83 -10.88 2.01
C VAL A 149 -0.44 -10.22 0.69
N SER A 150 0.78 -10.46 0.19
CA SER A 150 1.27 -9.88 -1.06
C SER A 150 1.79 -10.98 -1.99
N ASN A 151 1.31 -10.98 -3.24
CA ASN A 151 1.75 -11.94 -4.24
C ASN A 151 2.97 -11.36 -5.00
N PRO A 152 4.13 -12.03 -5.06
CA PRO A 152 5.30 -11.53 -5.79
C PRO A 152 5.04 -11.29 -7.28
N LYS A 153 4.10 -12.01 -7.90
CA LYS A 153 3.69 -11.81 -9.30
C LYS A 153 2.73 -10.63 -9.48
N CYS A 154 2.06 -10.22 -8.41
CA CYS A 154 1.07 -9.15 -8.37
C CYS A 154 1.26 -8.34 -7.07
N PRO A 155 2.38 -7.61 -6.94
CA PRO A 155 2.77 -7.01 -5.67
C PRO A 155 1.76 -5.96 -5.24
N LEU A 156 1.39 -5.99 -3.96
CA LEU A 156 0.28 -5.19 -3.44
C LEU A 156 0.52 -3.67 -3.57
N LEU A 157 1.75 -3.27 -3.32
CA LEU A 157 2.23 -1.89 -3.32
C LEU A 157 3.01 -1.55 -4.60
N GLY A 158 2.92 -2.40 -5.62
CA GLY A 158 3.61 -2.20 -6.89
C GLY A 158 4.97 -2.84 -6.96
N THR A 159 5.57 -2.73 -8.15
CA THR A 159 6.99 -3.01 -8.29
C THR A 159 7.76 -1.95 -7.50
N PRO A 160 8.73 -2.35 -6.66
CA PRO A 160 9.63 -1.41 -6.02
C PRO A 160 10.17 -0.43 -7.06
N ALA A 161 10.18 0.87 -6.73
CA ALA A 161 10.80 1.85 -7.61
C ALA A 161 12.22 1.37 -7.94
N ALA A 162 12.56 1.30 -9.23
CA ALA A 162 13.90 0.92 -9.63
C ALA A 162 14.90 1.86 -8.94
N PRO A 163 16.02 1.35 -8.39
CA PRO A 163 17.06 2.23 -7.88
C PRO A 163 17.45 3.22 -8.97
N PRO A 164 17.77 4.48 -8.63
CA PRO A 164 18.18 5.47 -9.62
C PRO A 164 19.34 4.87 -10.43
N SER A 165 19.13 4.71 -11.74
CA SER A 165 20.17 4.26 -12.64
C SER A 165 21.32 5.25 -12.51
N SER A 166 22.44 4.80 -11.95
CA SER A 166 23.65 5.59 -11.94
C SER A 166 24.04 5.75 -13.40
N ALA A 167 23.80 6.94 -13.96
CA ALA A 167 24.31 7.28 -15.28
C ALA A 167 25.83 7.17 -15.21
N GLN A 168 26.39 6.24 -15.99
CA GLN A 168 27.80 6.28 -16.40
C GLN A 168 27.92 7.21 -17.60
#